data_AF-A0A1G1LLN8-F1
#
_entry.id   AF-A0A1G1LLN8-F1
#
_cell.length_a   1.000
_cell.length_b   1.000
_cell.length_c   1.000
_cell.angle_alpha   90.00
_cell.angle_beta   90.00
_cell.angle_gamma   90.00
#
_symmetry.space_group_name_H-M   'P 1'
#
loop_
_entity.id
_entity.type
_entity.pdbx_description
1 polymer ?
#
loop_
_entity_poly.entity_id
_entity_poly.type
_entity_poly.pdbx_seq_one_letter_code
_entity_poly.pdbx_strand_id
1 'polypeptide(L)'
;MLDRSQIVVNNLIHHSKISYPSHTTLKDFSKMENQVVHRFPRRQDEEVYVTLREFKNRHYLDVRIFFQPKDGGEMRATRKGLTLEVELLPELKKGILALEKKASTLETVAV
;
A
#
# COMPACT_ATOMS: atom_id res chain seq x y z
N MET A 1 -30.61 22.16 -19.61
CA MET A 1 -29.68 21.01 -19.59
C MET A 1 -29.09 20.93 -18.19
N LEU A 2 -29.46 19.91 -17.41
CA LEU A 2 -28.98 19.72 -16.05
C LEU A 2 -27.69 18.89 -16.10
N ASP A 3 -26.57 19.49 -15.69
CA ASP A 3 -25.27 18.83 -15.54
C ASP A 3 -25.33 17.87 -14.34
N ARG A 4 -25.26 16.56 -14.62
CA ARG A 4 -25.43 15.46 -13.66
C ARG A 4 -24.10 15.00 -13.04
N SER A 5 -23.14 15.91 -12.86
CA SER A 5 -21.78 15.55 -12.42
C SER A 5 -21.57 15.55 -10.90
N GLN A 6 -22.60 15.85 -10.09
CA GLN A 6 -22.53 15.72 -8.63
C GLN A 6 -23.23 14.44 -8.16
N ILE A 7 -22.52 13.31 -8.20
CA ILE A 7 -22.89 12.14 -7.40
C ILE A 7 -22.06 12.21 -6.11
N VAL A 8 -22.69 12.78 -5.09
CA VAL A 8 -22.21 12.76 -3.70
C VAL A 8 -22.30 11.31 -3.22
N VAL A 9 -21.15 10.61 -3.15
CA VAL A 9 -21.09 9.32 -2.45
C VAL A 9 -20.88 9.63 -0.97
N ASN A 10 -21.98 9.93 -0.29
CA ASN A 10 -22.04 9.85 1.17
C ASN A 10 -21.93 8.37 1.56
N ASN A 11 -20.83 7.96 2.21
CA ASN A 11 -20.95 7.08 3.38
C ASN A 11 -19.64 6.92 4.17
N LEU A 12 -19.80 7.10 5.48
CA LEU A 12 -18.99 6.71 6.63
C LEU A 12 -17.66 5.98 6.36
N ILE A 13 -16.56 6.66 6.67
CA ILE A 13 -15.39 5.99 7.26
C ILE A 13 -15.04 6.76 8.54
N HIS A 14 -15.73 6.39 9.61
CA HIS A 14 -15.43 6.86 10.96
C HIS A 14 -14.18 6.11 11.46
N HIS A 15 -13.19 6.88 11.94
CA HIS A 15 -12.02 6.45 12.75
C HIS A 15 -10.81 5.84 12.02
N SER A 16 -10.00 6.70 11.41
CA SER A 16 -8.59 6.89 11.83
C SER A 16 -8.02 8.08 11.05
N LYS A 17 -7.21 8.89 11.71
CA LYS A 17 -6.69 10.17 11.20
C LYS A 17 -5.75 9.95 9.99
N ILE A 18 -6.30 9.76 8.80
CA ILE A 18 -5.59 9.96 7.54
C ILE A 18 -6.08 11.32 7.03
N SER A 19 -5.24 12.34 7.16
CA SER A 19 -5.55 13.68 6.66
C SER A 19 -5.50 13.64 5.13
N TYR A 20 -6.67 13.57 4.50
CA TYR A 20 -6.84 13.86 3.08
C TYR A 20 -7.21 15.34 2.94
N PRO A 21 -6.58 16.08 2.01
CA PRO A 21 -6.94 17.48 1.76
C PRO A 21 -8.40 17.56 1.29
N SER A 22 -9.15 18.48 1.90
CA SER A 22 -10.61 18.64 1.80
C SER A 22 -11.14 19.04 0.42
N HIS A 23 -10.29 19.13 -0.60
CA HIS A 23 -10.65 19.36 -1.99
C HIS A 23 -9.78 18.47 -2.89
N THR A 24 -10.07 17.18 -2.95
CA THR A 24 -9.44 16.28 -3.93
C THR A 24 -10.43 16.07 -5.08
N THR A 25 -10.08 16.53 -6.28
CA THR A 25 -10.93 16.37 -7.47
C THR A 25 -10.61 15.06 -8.20
N LEU A 26 -11.56 14.53 -8.99
CA LEU A 26 -11.36 13.31 -9.79
C LEU A 26 -10.17 13.40 -10.77
N LYS A 27 -9.70 14.61 -11.09
CA LYS A 27 -8.52 14.85 -11.94
C LYS A 27 -7.19 14.62 -11.21
N ASP A 28 -7.16 14.66 -9.89
CA ASP A 28 -5.92 14.50 -9.12
C ASP A 28 -5.46 13.03 -9.04
N PHE A 29 -6.38 12.08 -9.27
CA PHE A 29 -6.08 10.65 -9.36
C PHE A 29 -5.31 10.26 -10.62
N SER A 30 -5.25 11.13 -11.65
CA SER A 30 -4.60 10.80 -12.92
C SER A 30 -3.07 10.92 -12.89
N LYS A 31 -2.46 11.25 -11.74
CA LYS A 31 -1.03 11.61 -11.69
C LYS A 31 -0.22 11.09 -10.49
N MET A 32 -0.74 10.12 -9.74
CA MET A 32 0.07 9.38 -8.75
C MET A 32 0.15 7.91 -9.18
N GLU A 33 1.15 7.59 -10.02
CA GLU A 33 1.31 6.25 -10.61
C GLU A 33 1.51 5.12 -9.59
N ASN A 34 1.77 5.38 -8.31
CA ASN A 34 1.81 4.37 -7.25
C ASN A 34 1.38 4.99 -5.92
N GLN A 35 0.29 4.52 -5.33
CA GLN A 35 -0.16 4.96 -4.01
C GLN A 35 0.51 4.11 -2.92
N VAL A 36 1.36 4.71 -2.09
CA VAL A 36 1.90 4.04 -0.90
C VAL A 36 0.81 3.97 0.16
N VAL A 37 0.38 2.75 0.49
CA VAL A 37 -0.66 2.48 1.50
C VAL A 37 -0.03 2.32 2.88
N HIS A 38 1.13 1.67 2.94
CA HIS A 38 1.86 1.46 4.18
C HIS A 38 3.35 1.33 3.90
N ARG A 39 4.20 1.72 4.86
CA ARG A 39 5.64 1.45 4.82
C ARG A 39 6.21 1.30 6.22
N PHE A 40 7.27 0.53 6.35
CA PHE A 40 7.97 0.33 7.62
C PHE A 40 9.46 0.05 7.41
N PRO A 41 10.33 0.44 8.35
CA PRO A 41 11.76 0.16 8.27
C PRO A 41 12.03 -1.33 8.43
N ARG A 42 12.85 -1.88 7.54
CA ARG A 42 13.40 -3.24 7.64
C ARG A 42 14.77 -3.22 8.29
N ARG A 43 15.59 -2.21 7.97
CA ARG A 43 16.94 -1.92 8.48
C ARG A 43 17.18 -0.40 8.43
N GLN A 44 18.36 0.07 8.88
CA GLN A 44 18.72 1.50 8.85
C GLN A 44 18.57 2.14 7.46
N ASP A 45 18.98 1.43 6.40
CA ASP A 45 18.95 1.94 5.02
C ASP A 45 17.92 1.25 4.12
N GLU A 46 17.03 0.42 4.69
CA GLU A 46 16.01 -0.33 3.94
C GLU A 46 14.63 -0.15 4.54
N GLU A 47 13.65 0.10 3.68
CA GLU A 47 12.24 0.19 4.04
C GLU A 47 11.41 -0.75 3.15
N VAL A 48 10.34 -1.32 3.69
CA VAL A 48 9.35 -2.07 2.90
C VAL A 48 8.18 -1.16 2.59
N TYR A 49 7.79 -1.09 1.32
CA TYR A 49 6.67 -0.30 0.82
C TYR A 49 5.57 -1.26 0.40
N VAL A 50 4.34 -0.99 0.85
CA VAL A 50 3.11 -1.66 0.42
C VAL A 50 2.33 -0.64 -0.40
N THR A 51 2.22 -0.90 -1.70
CA THR A 51 1.71 0.07 -2.68
C THR A 51 0.58 -0.50 -3.52
N LEU A 52 -0.34 0.35 -3.91
CA LEU A 52 -1.35 0.09 -4.93
C LEU A 52 -0.92 0.80 -6.21
N ARG A 53 -0.78 0.04 -7.29
CA ARG A 53 -0.26 0.51 -8.59
C ARG A 53 -1.34 0.37 -9.64
N GLU A 54 -1.34 1.24 -10.64
CA GLU A 54 -2.13 1.05 -11.85
C GLU A 54 -1.18 0.89 -13.05
N PHE A 55 -1.38 -0.15 -13.84
CA PHE A 55 -0.64 -0.35 -15.08
C PHE A 55 -1.55 -0.96 -16.14
N LYS A 56 -1.66 -0.27 -17.28
CA LYS A 56 -2.51 -0.68 -18.42
C LYS A 56 -3.96 -1.01 -17.99
N ASN A 57 -4.57 -0.09 -17.22
CA ASN A 57 -5.93 -0.21 -16.67
C ASN A 57 -6.15 -1.43 -15.75
N ARG A 58 -5.07 -1.99 -15.18
CA ARG A 58 -5.15 -3.03 -14.15
C ARG A 58 -4.50 -2.55 -12.87
N HIS A 59 -5.09 -2.94 -11.76
CA HIS A 59 -4.57 -2.62 -10.43
C HIS A 59 -3.72 -3.76 -9.89
N TYR A 60 -2.58 -3.39 -9.31
CA TYR A 60 -1.61 -4.30 -8.74
C TYR A 60 -1.29 -3.91 -7.31
N LEU A 61 -1.17 -4.92 -6.45
CA LEU A 61 -0.57 -4.81 -5.15
C LEU A 61 0.92 -5.02 -5.33
N ASP A 62 1.77 -4.10 -4.87
CA ASP A 62 3.22 -4.31 -4.87
C ASP A 62 3.78 -4.09 -3.47
N VAL A 63 4.42 -5.14 -2.95
CA VAL A 63 5.15 -5.12 -1.69
C VAL A 63 6.63 -5.26 -2.01
N ARG A 64 7.41 -4.20 -1.81
CA ARG A 64 8.79 -4.14 -2.29
C ARG A 64 9.72 -3.48 -1.29
N ILE A 65 10.97 -3.94 -1.28
CA ILE A 65 12.02 -3.32 -0.48
C ILE A 65 12.61 -2.17 -1.29
N PHE A 66 12.66 -1.01 -0.66
CA PHE A 66 13.38 0.16 -1.12
C PHE A 66 14.63 0.35 -0.26
N PHE A 67 15.72 0.82 -0.86
CA PHE A 67 16.96 1.10 -0.15
C PHE A 67 17.42 2.54 -0.39
N GLN A 68 18.08 3.10 0.61
CA GLN A 68 18.72 4.40 0.54
C GLN A 68 20.13 4.24 -0.07
N PRO A 69 20.45 4.90 -1.20
CA PRO A 69 21.81 4.89 -1.74
C PRO A 69 22.81 5.55 -0.77
N LYS A 70 24.04 5.02 -0.71
CA LYS A 70 25.12 5.53 0.15
C LYS A 70 25.53 6.98 -0.19
N ASP A 71 25.38 7.36 -1.45
CA ASP A 71 25.73 8.70 -1.93
C ASP A 71 24.69 9.76 -1.54
N GLY A 72 23.69 9.39 -0.73
CA GLY A 72 22.51 10.20 -0.47
C GLY A 72 21.54 10.21 -1.66
N GLY A 73 20.30 10.64 -1.43
CA GLY A 73 19.29 10.78 -2.48
C GLY A 73 17.95 10.16 -2.15
N GLU A 74 17.16 9.84 -3.16
CA GLU A 74 15.85 9.22 -2.99
C GLU A 74 15.94 7.70 -2.82
N MET A 75 14.97 7.14 -2.10
CA MET A 75 14.80 5.70 -1.92
C MET A 75 14.62 4.99 -3.26
N ARG A 76 15.42 3.95 -3.52
CA ARG A 76 15.39 3.19 -4.77
C ARG A 76 14.76 1.82 -4.58
N ALA A 77 13.85 1.46 -5.49
CA ALA A 77 13.24 0.14 -5.53
C ALA A 77 14.30 -0.95 -5.81
N THR A 78 14.26 -2.04 -5.04
CA THR A 78 15.08 -3.22 -5.31
C THR A 78 14.37 -4.21 -6.22
N ARG A 79 15.11 -5.23 -6.70
CA ARG A 79 14.52 -6.41 -7.34
C ARG A 79 13.74 -7.31 -6.36
N LYS A 80 13.91 -7.12 -5.04
CA LYS A 80 13.25 -7.91 -3.99
C LYS A 80 11.86 -7.32 -3.71
N GLY A 81 10.83 -8.00 -4.20
CA GLY A 81 9.45 -7.63 -3.96
C GLY A 81 8.49 -8.60 -4.62
N LEU A 82 7.21 -8.40 -4.34
CA LEU A 82 6.11 -9.20 -4.83
C LEU A 82 5.08 -8.25 -5.45
N THR A 83 4.79 -8.45 -6.73
CA THR A 83 3.68 -7.80 -7.42
C THR A 83 2.59 -8.84 -7.66
N LEU A 84 1.36 -8.55 -7.27
CA LEU A 84 0.18 -9.38 -7.52
C LEU A 84 -0.94 -8.54 -8.11
N GLU A 85 -1.83 -9.18 -8.87
CA GLU A 85 -3.11 -8.54 -9.24
C GLU A 85 -3.96 -8.30 -8.00
N VAL A 86 -4.74 -7.21 -8.00
CA VAL A 86 -5.55 -6.81 -6.84
C VAL A 86 -6.56 -7.89 -6.41
N GLU A 87 -7.02 -8.71 -7.36
CA GLU A 87 -7.95 -9.81 -7.13
C GLU A 87 -7.39 -10.89 -6.19
N LEU A 88 -6.06 -11.01 -6.08
CA LEU A 88 -5.39 -11.95 -5.19
C LEU A 88 -5.21 -11.42 -3.76
N LEU A 89 -5.66 -10.19 -3.46
CA LEU A 89 -5.59 -9.63 -2.11
C LEU A 89 -6.21 -10.54 -1.03
N PRO A 90 -7.39 -11.16 -1.25
CA PRO A 90 -8.00 -12.02 -0.23
C PRO A 90 -7.14 -13.24 0.09
N GLU A 91 -6.49 -13.84 -0.91
CA GLU A 91 -5.60 -14.98 -0.72
C GLU A 91 -4.31 -14.59 0.00
N LEU A 92 -3.71 -13.47 -0.39
CA LEU A 92 -2.55 -12.91 0.33
C LEU A 92 -2.90 -12.65 1.80
N LYS A 93 -4.06 -12.06 2.08
CA LYS A 93 -4.54 -11.79 3.44
C LYS A 93 -4.71 -13.07 4.25
N LYS A 94 -5.31 -14.12 3.67
CA LYS A 94 -5.42 -15.45 4.32
C LYS A 94 -4.04 -15.98 4.72
N GLY A 95 -3.05 -15.89 3.83
CA GLY A 95 -1.67 -16.29 4.09
C GLY A 95 -1.03 -15.51 5.24
N ILE A 96 -1.16 -14.18 5.25
CA ILE A 96 -0.63 -13.31 6.31
C ILE A 96 -1.28 -13.62 7.66
N LEU A 97 -2.61 -13.77 7.72
CA LEU A 97 -3.31 -14.11 8.97
C LEU A 97 -2.92 -15.49 9.49
N ALA A 98 -2.72 -16.47 8.60
CA ALA A 98 -2.23 -17.79 9.00
C ALA A 98 -0.78 -17.73 9.51
N LEU A 99 0.06 -16.88 8.90
CA LEU A 99 1.43 -16.63 9.34
C LEU A 99 1.45 -15.98 10.74
N GLU A 100 0.63 -14.96 10.98
CA GLU A 100 0.51 -14.29 12.28
C GLU A 100 0.18 -15.28 13.39
N LYS A 101 -0.83 -16.14 13.18
CA LYS A 101 -1.20 -17.20 14.14
C LYS A 101 -0.08 -18.20 14.43
N LYS A 102 0.79 -18.47 13.46
CA LYS A 102 1.93 -19.37 13.64
C LYS A 102 3.10 -18.65 14.30
N ALA A 103 3.35 -17.40 13.94
CA ALA A 103 4.44 -16.59 14.48
C ALA A 103 4.24 -16.30 15.97
N SER A 104 3.00 -16.02 16.41
CA SER A 104 2.69 -15.85 17.84
C SER A 104 3.03 -17.08 18.69
N THR A 105 2.99 -18.28 18.09
CA THR A 105 3.34 -19.53 18.77
C THR A 105 4.85 -19.69 18.94
N LEU A 106 5.67 -19.09 18.07
CA LEU A 106 7.13 -19.18 18.15
C LEU A 106 7.71 -18.38 19.31
N GLU A 107 7.05 -17.29 19.74
CA GLU A 107 7.48 -16.49 20.88
C GLU A 107 7.35 -17.23 22.22
N THR A 108 6.58 -18.33 22.28
CA THR A 108 6.33 -19.08 23.52
C THR A 108 7.36 -20.18 23.81
N VAL A 109 8.23 -20.54 22.86
CA VAL A 109 9.16 -21.70 23.00
C VAL A 109 10.57 -21.28 23.44
N ALA A 110 10.77 -20.03 23.84
CA ALA A 110 12.02 -19.59 24.47
C ALA A 110 11.93 -19.72 26.00
N VAL A 111 11.95 -20.96 26.52
CA VAL A 111 12.21 -21.28 27.93
C VAL A 111 13.11 -22.49 28.02
#